data_AF-A0A7V5K872-F1
#
_entry.id   AF-A0A7V5K872-F1
#
_cell.length_a   1.000
_cell.length_b   1.000
_cell.length_c   1.000
_cell.angle_alpha   90.00
_cell.angle_beta   90.00
_cell.angle_gamma   90.00
#
_symmetry.space_group_name_H-M   'P 1'
#
loop_
_entity.id
_entity.type
_entity.pdbx_description
1 polymer ?
#
loop_
_entity_poly.entity_id
_entity_poly.type
_entity_poly.pdbx_seq_one_letter_code
_entity_poly.pdbx_strand_id
1 'polypeptide(L)'
;MTRQINSSRIFRSASAGLVAIFVLLILFGIDNNCDAGEPIERIVATVGSDPILASELAAQIQLMAIQRGIRPRNDSELVQFQEQILDDLIAERLMLAEARKDTTIAVTDEQIEMGIEEHISNLVQQFPSDEVFLEELSREGMTLRSFKKKLRPEIENQLLKQQLINRKLSSIAISNKEVY
;
A
#
# COMPACT_ATOMS: atom_id res chain seq x y z
N MET A 1 -50.75 4.50 25.78
CA MET A 1 -51.17 3.80 27.02
C MET A 1 -52.01 2.62 26.55
N THR A 2 -51.75 1.33 26.75
CA THR A 2 -51.00 0.57 27.78
C THR A 2 -50.86 -0.85 27.20
N ARG A 3 -49.65 -1.36 26.93
CA ARG A 3 -48.88 -2.35 27.71
C ARG A 3 -49.57 -3.70 28.02
N GLN A 4 -48.88 -4.77 27.58
CA GLN A 4 -48.81 -6.15 28.09
C GLN A 4 -50.07 -7.05 27.96
N ILE A 5 -50.05 -8.40 27.97
CA ILE A 5 -49.28 -9.42 28.71
C ILE A 5 -49.36 -10.74 27.88
N ASN A 6 -48.27 -11.37 27.44
CA ASN A 6 -47.52 -12.50 28.01
C ASN A 6 -48.27 -13.84 28.32
N SER A 7 -47.69 -14.92 27.76
CA SER A 7 -47.55 -16.29 28.29
C SER A 7 -48.68 -17.33 28.19
N SER A 8 -48.40 -18.38 27.40
CA SER A 8 -48.48 -19.81 27.74
C SER A 8 -48.27 -20.62 26.45
N ARG A 9 -47.66 -21.81 26.37
CA ARG A 9 -46.95 -22.71 27.26
C ARG A 9 -46.27 -23.74 26.33
N ILE A 10 -44.96 -23.89 26.48
CA ILE A 10 -44.19 -25.14 26.61
C ILE A 10 -44.68 -26.45 25.91
N PHE A 11 -43.74 -27.01 25.15
CA PHE A 11 -43.27 -28.41 25.14
C PHE A 11 -43.74 -29.39 24.03
N ARG A 12 -42.79 -30.27 23.70
CA ARG A 12 -42.80 -31.51 22.88
C ARG A 12 -42.40 -31.31 21.41
N SER A 13 -41.54 -32.09 20.76
CA SER A 13 -40.49 -33.08 21.08
C SER A 13 -39.96 -33.59 19.72
N ALA A 14 -38.72 -34.12 19.71
CA ALA A 14 -38.08 -34.96 18.66
C ALA A 14 -37.65 -34.25 17.35
N SER A 15 -36.38 -33.98 17.03
CA SER A 15 -35.16 -34.81 16.90
C SER A 15 -35.24 -35.91 15.83
N ALA A 16 -34.31 -35.84 14.86
CA ALA A 16 -33.93 -36.84 13.84
C ALA A 16 -34.29 -36.61 12.35
N GLY A 17 -34.73 -35.41 11.94
CA GLY A 17 -34.97 -35.10 10.51
C GLY A 17 -33.92 -34.21 9.82
N LEU A 18 -33.06 -33.51 10.57
CA LEU A 18 -32.30 -32.37 10.03
C LEU A 18 -30.83 -32.66 9.74
N VAL A 19 -30.27 -33.73 10.30
CA VAL A 19 -28.84 -34.10 10.10
C VAL A 19 -28.58 -34.69 8.71
N ALA A 20 -29.61 -35.30 8.08
CA ALA A 20 -29.47 -35.93 6.76
C ALA A 20 -29.36 -34.92 5.60
N ILE A 21 -29.81 -33.67 5.78
CA ILE A 21 -29.69 -32.62 4.75
C ILE A 21 -28.31 -31.93 4.79
N PHE A 22 -27.68 -31.88 5.97
CA PHE A 22 -26.38 -31.20 6.14
C PHE A 22 -25.19 -32.02 5.59
N VAL A 23 -25.32 -33.35 5.52
CA VAL A 23 -24.27 -34.24 4.97
C VAL A 23 -24.31 -34.30 3.44
N LEU A 24 -25.44 -33.99 2.80
CA LEU A 24 -25.58 -34.01 1.35
C LEU A 24 -25.08 -32.74 0.64
N LEU A 25 -24.92 -31.62 1.37
CA LEU A 25 -24.32 -30.39 0.84
C LEU A 25 -22.78 -30.36 0.88
N ILE A 26 -22.14 -31.36 1.47
CA ILE A 26 -20.67 -31.46 1.54
C ILE A 26 -20.09 -32.22 0.33
N LEU A 27 -20.92 -32.91 -0.46
CA LEU A 27 -20.48 -33.77 -1.57
C LEU A 27 -20.71 -33.20 -2.98
N PHE A 28 -21.25 -31.98 -3.11
CA PHE A 28 -21.38 -31.32 -4.42
C PHE A 28 -20.18 -30.40 -4.69
N GLY A 29 -19.14 -31.01 -5.26
CA GLY A 29 -18.23 -30.43 -6.25
C GLY A 29 -17.57 -29.08 -5.92
N ILE A 30 -16.41 -29.14 -5.27
CA ILE A 30 -15.42 -28.06 -5.38
C ILE A 30 -14.45 -28.46 -6.49
N ASP A 31 -14.81 -28.18 -7.74
CA ASP A 31 -13.85 -28.16 -8.85
C ASP A 31 -12.97 -26.92 -8.69
N ASN A 32 -11.91 -27.05 -7.89
CA ASN A 32 -10.81 -26.09 -7.86
C ASN A 32 -9.95 -26.28 -9.10
N ASN A 33 -10.49 -25.97 -10.28
CA ASN A 33 -9.63 -25.61 -11.40
C ASN A 33 -9.19 -24.16 -11.18
N CYS A 34 -8.27 -23.99 -10.23
CA CYS A 34 -7.49 -22.79 -10.11
C CYS A 34 -6.51 -22.78 -11.28
N ASP A 35 -6.99 -22.30 -12.44
CA ASP A 35 -6.11 -21.82 -13.49
C ASP A 35 -5.43 -20.56 -12.94
N ALA A 36 -4.36 -20.79 -12.17
CA ALA A 36 -3.44 -19.77 -11.71
C ALA A 36 -2.61 -19.32 -12.91
N GLY A 37 -3.26 -18.71 -13.89
CA GLY A 37 -2.61 -17.85 -14.86
C GLY A 37 -1.88 -16.79 -14.05
N GLU A 38 -0.55 -16.86 -14.06
CA GLU A 38 0.32 -15.85 -13.47
C GLU A 38 -0.18 -14.47 -13.92
N PRO A 39 -0.56 -13.56 -13.01
CA PRO A 39 -1.11 -12.29 -13.42
C PRO A 39 -0.01 -11.56 -14.19
N ILE A 40 -0.14 -11.54 -15.52
CA ILE A 40 0.77 -10.79 -16.39
C ILE A 40 0.60 -9.33 -15.99
N GLU A 41 1.59 -8.84 -15.25
CA GLU A 41 1.59 -7.48 -14.76
C GLU A 41 1.66 -6.52 -15.94
N ARG A 42 0.69 -5.62 -16.04
CA ARG A 42 0.58 -4.68 -17.15
C ARG A 42 1.43 -3.45 -16.87
N ILE A 43 2.28 -3.08 -17.82
CA ILE A 43 3.01 -1.81 -17.80
C ILE A 43 2.07 -0.70 -18.32
N VAL A 44 1.89 0.37 -17.54
CA VAL A 44 1.05 1.53 -17.92
C VAL A 44 1.89 2.68 -18.49
N ALA A 45 3.15 2.79 -18.08
CA ALA A 45 4.11 3.75 -18.60
C ALA A 45 5.55 3.26 -18.37
N THR A 46 6.54 3.87 -19.03
CA THR A 46 7.96 3.56 -18.79
C THR A 46 8.76 4.86 -18.77
N VAL A 47 9.54 5.07 -17.70
CA VAL A 47 10.37 6.27 -17.52
C VAL A 47 11.83 5.84 -17.55
N GLY A 48 12.49 6.02 -18.70
CA GLY A 48 13.85 5.50 -18.90
C GLY A 48 13.88 3.97 -18.88
N SER A 49 14.50 3.38 -17.85
CA SER A 49 14.54 1.92 -17.63
C SER A 49 13.50 1.42 -16.63
N ASP A 50 12.75 2.32 -15.97
CA ASP A 50 11.91 1.97 -14.83
C ASP A 50 10.42 1.94 -15.25
N PRO A 51 9.78 0.75 -15.32
CA PRO A 51 8.37 0.65 -15.68
C PRO A 51 7.45 1.12 -14.53
N ILE A 52 6.29 1.66 -14.90
CA ILE A 52 5.16 1.91 -14.01
C ILE A 52 4.15 0.79 -14.22
N LEU A 53 3.79 0.11 -13.15
CA LEU A 53 2.94 -1.07 -13.19
C LEU A 53 1.48 -0.68 -12.94
N ALA A 54 0.53 -1.41 -13.52
CA ALA A 54 -0.89 -1.16 -13.31
C ALA A 54 -1.31 -1.38 -11.85
N SER A 55 -0.70 -2.36 -11.18
CA SER A 55 -0.84 -2.65 -9.75
C SER A 55 -0.43 -1.46 -8.89
N GLU A 56 0.71 -0.85 -9.20
CA GLU A 56 1.26 0.33 -8.53
C GLU A 56 0.36 1.54 -8.72
N LEU A 57 -0.06 1.83 -9.96
CA LEU A 57 -0.99 2.91 -10.24
C LEU A 57 -2.30 2.73 -9.46
N ALA A 58 -2.85 1.52 -9.45
CA ALA A 58 -4.07 1.21 -8.70
C ALA A 58 -3.90 1.42 -7.19
N ALA A 59 -2.79 0.97 -6.62
CA ALA A 59 -2.47 1.18 -5.21
C ALA A 59 -2.36 2.68 -4.87
N GLN A 60 -1.69 3.45 -5.74
CA GLN A 60 -1.54 4.89 -5.56
C GLN A 60 -2.87 5.64 -5.67
N ILE A 61 -3.75 5.23 -6.61
CA ILE A 61 -5.11 5.74 -6.73
C ILE A 61 -5.89 5.53 -5.43
N GLN A 62 -5.85 4.31 -4.89
CA GLN A 62 -6.56 3.99 -3.65
C GLN A 62 -6.04 4.83 -2.48
N LEU A 63 -4.72 4.94 -2.34
CA LEU A 63 -4.10 5.73 -1.29
C LEU A 63 -4.50 7.22 -1.38
N MET A 64 -4.39 7.82 -2.57
CA MET A 64 -4.72 9.22 -2.81
C MET A 64 -6.21 9.50 -2.63
N ALA A 65 -7.08 8.56 -3.03
CA ALA A 65 -8.52 8.68 -2.82
C ALA A 65 -8.87 8.72 -1.31
N ILE A 66 -8.21 7.89 -0.50
CA ILE A 66 -8.39 7.89 0.96
C ILE A 66 -7.86 9.20 1.57
N GLN A 67 -6.63 9.60 1.23
CA GLN A 67 -5.98 10.78 1.81
C GLN A 67 -6.71 12.09 1.47
N ARG A 68 -7.13 12.25 0.22
CA ARG A 68 -7.81 13.47 -0.26
C ARG A 68 -9.33 13.41 -0.09
N GLY A 69 -9.88 12.29 0.37
CA GLY A 69 -11.32 12.06 0.46
C GLY A 69 -12.05 12.15 -0.89
N ILE A 70 -11.33 11.89 -1.99
CA ILE A 70 -11.87 12.01 -3.35
C ILE A 70 -12.72 10.78 -3.65
N ARG A 71 -13.99 11.02 -3.99
CA ARG A 71 -14.90 10.00 -4.56
C ARG A 71 -15.41 10.51 -5.90
N PRO A 72 -14.81 10.06 -7.01
CA PRO A 72 -15.22 10.47 -8.35
C PRO A 72 -16.69 10.09 -8.59
N ARG A 73 -17.43 10.99 -9.22
CA ARG A 73 -18.90 10.86 -9.36
C ARG A 73 -19.33 10.28 -10.69
N ASN A 74 -18.44 10.27 -11.67
CA ASN A 74 -18.66 9.77 -13.03
C ASN A 74 -17.34 9.25 -13.63
N ASP A 75 -17.44 8.57 -14.77
CA ASP A 75 -16.29 7.97 -15.45
C ASP A 75 -15.26 9.00 -15.92
N SER A 76 -15.68 10.21 -16.29
CA SER A 76 -14.75 11.27 -16.72
C SER A 76 -13.87 11.77 -15.58
N GLU A 77 -14.45 11.97 -14.38
CA GLU A 77 -13.71 12.35 -13.18
C GLU A 77 -12.77 11.22 -12.73
N LEU A 78 -13.18 9.96 -12.89
CA LEU A 78 -12.33 8.80 -12.62
C LEU A 78 -11.09 8.82 -13.52
N VAL A 79 -11.28 8.98 -14.83
CA VAL A 79 -10.18 8.99 -15.80
C VAL A 79 -9.22 10.15 -15.53
N GLN A 80 -9.72 11.36 -15.31
CA GLN A 80 -8.88 12.53 -14.99
C GLN A 80 -8.07 12.31 -13.71
N PHE A 81 -8.67 11.71 -12.69
CA PHE A 81 -7.97 11.41 -11.44
C PHE A 81 -6.88 10.36 -11.65
N GLN A 82 -7.14 9.33 -12.46
CA GLN A 82 -6.14 8.32 -12.82
C GLN A 82 -4.98 8.92 -13.61
N GLU A 83 -5.27 9.77 -14.60
CA GLU A 83 -4.27 10.48 -15.40
C GLU A 83 -3.39 11.38 -14.52
N GLN A 84 -4.00 12.16 -13.62
CA GLN A 84 -3.25 13.00 -12.70
C GLN A 84 -2.28 12.17 -11.82
N ILE A 85 -2.73 11.03 -11.31
CA ILE A 85 -1.89 10.18 -10.48
C ILE A 85 -0.77 9.51 -11.30
N LEU A 86 -1.06 9.13 -12.54
CA LEU A 86 -0.04 8.62 -13.44
C LEU A 86 1.02 9.68 -13.72
N ASP A 87 0.62 10.93 -13.97
CA ASP A 87 1.54 12.05 -14.17
C ASP A 87 2.40 12.31 -12.92
N ASP A 88 1.80 12.26 -11.72
CA ASP A 88 2.52 12.38 -10.45
C ASP A 88 3.58 11.27 -10.30
N LEU A 89 3.24 10.01 -10.64
CA LEU A 89 4.18 8.87 -10.61
C LEU A 89 5.30 9.01 -11.65
N ILE A 90 5.01 9.54 -12.83
CA ILE A 90 6.01 9.81 -13.87
C ILE A 90 6.98 10.90 -13.39
N ALA A 91 6.44 12.00 -12.84
CA ALA A 91 7.24 13.09 -12.29
C ALA A 91 8.16 12.61 -11.16
N GLU A 92 7.64 11.77 -10.25
CA GLU A 92 8.42 11.18 -9.18
C GLU A 92 9.57 10.31 -9.71
N ARG A 93 9.32 9.47 -10.72
CA ARG A 93 10.38 8.67 -11.36
C ARG A 93 11.43 9.53 -12.04
N LEU A 94 11.02 10.61 -12.70
CA LEU A 94 11.94 11.54 -13.32
C LEU A 94 12.84 12.22 -12.27
N MET A 95 12.27 12.63 -11.13
CA MET A 95 13.04 13.20 -10.02
C MET A 95 14.06 12.20 -9.45
N LEU A 96 13.66 10.94 -9.26
CA LEU A 96 14.58 9.91 -8.79
C LEU A 96 15.69 9.62 -9.80
N ALA A 97 15.36 9.56 -11.09
CA ALA A 97 16.33 9.37 -12.16
C ALA A 97 17.34 10.52 -12.20
N GLU A 98 16.89 11.76 -11.99
CA GLU A 98 17.77 12.93 -11.88
C GLU A 98 18.65 12.85 -10.63
N ALA A 99 18.08 12.52 -9.47
CA ALA A 99 18.82 12.39 -8.22
C ALA A 99 19.95 11.35 -8.31
N ARG A 100 19.70 10.23 -8.99
CA ARG A 100 20.69 9.16 -9.21
C ARG A 100 21.81 9.57 -10.17
N LYS A 101 21.54 10.48 -11.12
CA LYS A 101 22.55 10.99 -12.06
C LYS A 101 23.44 12.06 -11.42
N ASP A 102 22.93 12.78 -10.44
CA ASP A 102 23.65 13.85 -9.76
C ASP A 102 24.66 13.28 -8.76
N THR A 103 25.89 13.05 -9.24
CA THR A 103 27.02 12.50 -8.45
C THR A 103 27.41 13.32 -7.21
N THR A 104 26.89 14.54 -7.08
CA THR A 104 27.18 15.39 -5.92
C THR A 104 26.13 15.23 -4.81
N ILE A 105 25.08 14.44 -5.04
CA ILE A 105 24.10 14.00 -4.06
C ILE A 105 24.51 12.61 -3.61
N ALA A 106 24.80 12.44 -2.33
CA ALA A 106 25.25 11.17 -1.78
C ALA A 106 24.60 10.93 -0.42
N VAL A 107 24.12 9.70 -0.22
CA VAL A 107 23.55 9.23 1.03
C VAL A 107 24.52 8.23 1.64
N THR A 108 24.84 8.39 2.92
CA THR A 108 25.74 7.47 3.62
C THR A 108 24.99 6.25 4.12
N ASP A 109 25.69 5.12 4.29
CA ASP A 109 25.11 3.90 4.87
C ASP A 109 24.52 4.14 6.27
N GLU A 110 25.12 5.04 7.06
CA GLU A 110 24.63 5.43 8.38
C GLU A 110 23.28 6.16 8.29
N GLN A 111 23.11 7.07 7.33
CA GLN A 111 21.83 7.74 7.09
C GLN A 111 20.74 6.74 6.67
N ILE A 112 21.10 5.75 5.85
CA ILE A 112 20.17 4.71 5.42
C ILE A 112 19.75 3.86 6.61
N GLU A 113 20.69 3.42 7.46
CA GLU A 113 20.35 2.60 8.64
C GLU A 113 19.47 3.37 9.63
N MET A 114 19.77 4.64 9.88
CA MET A 114 18.91 5.50 10.70
C MET A 114 17.50 5.64 10.12
N GLY A 115 17.39 5.84 8.80
CA GLY A 115 16.08 5.94 8.13
C GLY A 115 15.29 4.63 8.17
N ILE A 116 15.96 3.47 8.06
CA ILE A 116 15.31 2.16 8.21
C ILE A 116 14.77 2.00 9.63
N GLU A 117 15.56 2.34 10.65
CA GLU A 117 15.15 2.19 12.05
C GLU A 117 13.98 3.13 12.39
N GLU A 118 14.02 4.38 11.92
CA GLU A 118 12.92 5.33 12.07
C GLU A 118 11.65 4.83 11.37
N HIS A 119 11.77 4.32 10.14
CA HIS A 119 10.65 3.79 9.39
C HIS A 119 10.00 2.60 10.12
N ILE A 120 10.81 1.65 10.61
CA ILE A 120 10.33 0.50 11.37
C ILE A 120 9.68 0.96 12.67
N SER A 121 10.30 1.87 13.41
CA SER A 121 9.74 2.38 14.66
C SER A 121 8.36 3.02 14.45
N ASN A 122 8.20 3.82 13.40
CA ASN A 122 6.92 4.43 13.04
C ASN A 122 5.87 3.41 12.59
N LEU A 123 6.31 2.34 11.93
CA LEU A 123 5.43 1.27 11.48
C LEU A 123 4.96 0.41 12.64
N VAL A 124 5.87 0.02 13.54
CA VAL A 124 5.55 -0.78 14.75
C VAL A 124 4.55 -0.07 15.66
N GLN A 125 4.61 1.27 15.75
CA GLN A 125 3.63 2.06 16.51
C GLN A 125 2.18 1.93 16.01
N GLN A 126 1.97 1.45 14.77
CA GLN A 126 0.64 1.19 14.22
C GLN A 126 0.09 -0.18 14.61
N PHE A 127 0.93 -1.04 15.21
CA PHE A 127 0.55 -2.36 15.68
C PHE A 127 0.26 -2.35 17.19
N PRO A 128 -0.58 -3.27 17.69
CA PRO A 128 -0.86 -3.38 19.12
C PRO A 128 0.36 -3.71 19.97
N SER A 129 1.33 -4.45 19.42
CA SER A 129 2.62 -4.76 20.06
C SER A 129 3.66 -5.18 19.02
N ASP A 130 4.94 -5.10 19.41
CA ASP A 130 6.08 -5.57 18.61
C ASP A 130 5.97 -7.05 18.24
N GLU A 131 5.42 -7.88 19.14
CA GLU A 131 5.19 -9.31 18.91
C GLU A 131 4.21 -9.55 17.77
N VAL A 132 3.12 -8.77 17.71
CA VAL A 132 2.13 -8.87 16.63
C VAL A 132 2.75 -8.47 15.28
N PHE A 133 3.60 -7.43 15.27
CA PHE A 133 4.33 -7.05 14.06
C PHE A 133 5.24 -8.18 13.55
N LEU A 134 5.99 -8.82 14.45
CA LEU A 134 6.87 -9.94 14.08
C LEU A 134 6.08 -11.17 13.63
N GLU A 135 4.91 -11.42 14.20
CA GLU A 135 4.01 -12.49 13.76
C GLU A 135 3.51 -12.23 12.34
N GLU A 136 3.02 -11.02 12.04
CA GLU A 136 2.56 -10.66 10.69
C GLU A 136 3.68 -10.78 9.63
N LEU A 137 4.89 -10.31 9.95
CA LEU A 137 6.05 -10.54 9.08
C LEU A 137 6.30 -12.03 8.82
N SER A 138 6.19 -12.85 9.87
CA SER A 138 6.40 -14.29 9.77
C SER A 138 5.30 -14.97 8.95
N ARG A 139 4.05 -14.49 9.03
CA ARG A 139 2.93 -14.95 8.19
C ARG A 139 3.14 -14.64 6.71
N GLU A 140 3.80 -13.53 6.40
CA GLU A 140 4.24 -13.20 5.04
C GLU A 140 5.52 -13.96 4.62
N GLY A 141 6.06 -14.83 5.47
CA GLY A 141 7.28 -15.59 5.20
C GLY A 141 8.56 -14.74 5.25
N MET A 142 8.52 -13.60 5.94
CA MET A 142 9.63 -12.66 6.06
C MET A 142 10.18 -12.62 7.49
N THR A 143 11.50 -12.48 7.59
CA THR A 143 12.18 -12.14 8.85
C THR A 143 12.37 -10.62 8.95
N LEU A 144 12.59 -10.10 10.16
CA LEU A 144 12.97 -8.69 10.35
C LEU A 144 14.21 -8.30 9.53
N ARG A 145 15.19 -9.20 9.42
CA ARG A 145 16.40 -8.97 8.62
C ARG A 145 16.10 -8.85 7.12
N SER A 146 15.26 -9.74 6.58
CA SER A 146 14.84 -9.64 5.17
C SER A 146 13.98 -8.41 4.92
N PHE A 147 13.16 -8.00 5.90
CA PHE A 147 12.37 -6.79 5.82
C PHE A 147 13.26 -5.54 5.77
N LYS A 148 14.23 -5.39 6.70
CA LYS A 148 15.25 -4.33 6.65
C LYS A 148 15.99 -4.28 5.31
N LYS A 149 16.35 -5.45 4.76
CA LYS A 149 17.01 -5.55 3.45
C LYS A 149 16.13 -5.03 2.30
N LYS A 150 14.82 -5.29 2.35
CA LYS A 150 13.85 -4.81 1.36
C LYS A 150 13.65 -3.30 1.45
N LEU A 151 13.64 -2.75 2.67
CA LEU A 151 13.49 -1.31 2.91
C LEU A 151 14.71 -0.49 2.48
N ARG A 152 15.92 -1.06 2.53
CA ARG A 152 17.16 -0.32 2.21
C ARG A 152 17.10 0.49 0.90
N PRO A 153 16.78 -0.10 -0.26
CA PRO A 153 16.68 0.66 -1.51
C PRO A 153 15.56 1.71 -1.50
N GLU A 154 14.46 1.46 -0.79
CA GLU A 154 13.35 2.41 -0.68
C GLU A 154 13.76 3.65 0.12
N ILE A 155 14.39 3.45 1.27
CA ILE A 155 14.92 4.52 2.13
C ILE A 155 16.03 5.30 1.42
N GLU A 156 16.94 4.61 0.75
CA GLU A 156 18.00 5.26 -0.04
C GLU A 156 17.41 6.18 -1.11
N ASN A 157 16.44 5.69 -1.89
CA ASN A 157 15.75 6.49 -2.91
C ASN A 157 15.01 7.69 -2.31
N GLN A 158 14.37 7.51 -1.16
CA GLN A 158 13.71 8.60 -0.45
C GLN A 158 14.71 9.68 -0.02
N LEU A 159 15.84 9.29 0.57
CA LEU A 159 16.89 10.21 1.02
C LEU A 159 17.52 10.96 -0.17
N LEU A 160 17.79 10.29 -1.28
CA LEU A 160 18.27 10.91 -2.51
C LEU A 160 17.31 11.99 -3.03
N LYS A 161 16.02 11.68 -3.09
CA LYS A 161 14.98 12.65 -3.49
C LYS A 161 14.96 13.86 -2.55
N GLN A 162 15.00 13.63 -1.24
CA GLN A 162 15.01 14.71 -0.25
C GLN A 162 16.24 15.63 -0.40
N GLN A 163 17.43 15.08 -0.60
CA GLN A 163 18.64 15.87 -0.83
C GLN A 163 18.56 16.69 -2.12
N LEU A 164 18.02 16.12 -3.21
CA LEU A 164 17.80 16.85 -4.46
C LEU A 164 16.85 18.04 -4.26
N ILE A 165 15.73 17.83 -3.57
CA ILE A 165 14.76 18.90 -3.27
C ILE A 165 15.42 19.99 -2.44
N ASN A 166 16.09 19.65 -1.34
CA ASN A 166 16.76 20.61 -0.44
C ASN A 166 17.77 21.49 -1.19
N ARG A 167 18.51 20.90 -2.13
CA ARG A 167 19.44 21.65 -2.98
C ARG A 167 18.72 22.61 -3.92
N LYS A 168 17.70 22.15 -4.65
CA LYS A 168 16.94 23.00 -5.58
C LYS A 168 16.27 24.17 -4.85
N LEU A 169 15.78 23.94 -3.63
CA LEU A 169 15.23 25.01 -2.78
C LEU A 169 16.32 26.00 -2.34
N SER A 170 17.51 25.52 -1.98
CA SER A 170 18.63 26.38 -1.59
C SER A 170 19.10 27.27 -2.74
N SER A 171 19.12 26.77 -3.98
CA SER A 171 19.51 27.59 -5.14
C SER A 171 18.48 28.68 -5.45
N ILE A 172 17.19 28.42 -5.27
CA ILE A 172 16.12 29.42 -5.45
C ILE A 172 16.18 30.49 -4.36
N ALA A 173 16.42 30.11 -3.11
CA ALA A 173 16.52 31.03 -1.98
C ALA A 173 17.66 32.05 -2.13
N ILE A 174 18.77 31.66 -2.76
CA ILE A 174 19.92 32.53 -3.02
C ILE A 174 19.61 33.50 -4.19
N SER A 175 18.94 33.02 -5.24
CA SER A 175 18.56 33.83 -6.42
C SER A 175 17.66 35.03 -6.08
N ASN A 176 16.75 34.88 -5.10
CA ASN A 176 15.84 35.96 -4.69
C ASN A 176 16.51 37.07 -3.85
N LYS A 177 17.81 36.97 -3.55
CA LYS A 177 18.55 37.93 -2.72
C LYS A 177 19.41 38.91 -3.53
N GLU A 178 19.42 38.80 -4.87
CA GLU A 178 20.21 39.67 -5.77
C GLU A 178 19.44 40.86 -6.38
N VAL A 179 18.46 41.41 -5.65
CA VAL A 179 17.83 42.68 -6.03
C VAL A 179 17.91 43.66 -4.86
N TYR A 180 19.01 44.41 -4.80
CA TYR A 180 19.14 45.65 -4.03
C TYR A 180 20.01 46.64 -4.80
#